data_AF-A0A1M4ZQY8-F1
#
_entry.id   AF-A0A1M4ZQY8-F1
#
_cell.length_a   1.000
_cell.length_b   1.000
_cell.length_c   1.000
_cell.angle_alpha   90.00
_cell.angle_beta   90.00
_cell.angle_gamma   90.00
#
_symmetry.space_group_name_H-M   'P 1'
#
loop_
_entity.id
_entity.type
_entity.pdbx_description
1 polymer ?
#
loop_
_entity_poly.entity_id
_entity_poly.type
_entity_poly.pdbx_seq_one_letter_code
_entity_poly.pdbx_strand_id
1 'polypeptide(L)' 'MNYICHIGSILQKRKEQGKPIDRYWLAEQLGIKYQMLNKYINNKADIPMSKAIKLSILLETPINELFTPKG' A
#
# COMPACT_ATOMS: atom_id res chain seq x y z
N MET A 1 -1.47 -10.36 -15.52
CA MET A 1 -1.48 -8.88 -15.62
C MET A 1 -0.56 -8.35 -14.53
N ASN A 2 0.52 -7.65 -14.90
CA ASN A 2 1.41 -7.02 -13.92
C ASN A 2 0.75 -5.69 -13.49
N TYR A 3 0.73 -5.41 -12.19
CA TYR A 3 0.21 -4.15 -11.65
C TYR A 3 1.34 -3.37 -10.98
N ILE A 4 1.27 -2.04 -11.02
CA ILE A 4 2.15 -1.15 -10.28
C ILE A 4 1.39 -0.71 -9.02
N CYS A 5 2.01 -0.94 -7.88
CA CYS A 5 1.51 -0.57 -6.56
C CYS A 5 2.02 0.83 -6.17
N HIS A 6 1.09 1.72 -5.83
CA HIS A 6 1.36 3.14 -5.51
C HIS A 6 1.31 3.46 -4.02
N ILE A 7 1.43 2.45 -3.14
CA ILE A 7 1.37 2.65 -1.68
C ILE A 7 2.36 3.72 -1.21
N GLY A 8 3.58 3.72 -1.74
CA GLY A 8 4.58 4.73 -1.38
C GLY A 8 4.11 6.17 -1.64
N SER A 9 3.54 6.40 -2.82
CA SER A 9 2.99 7.71 -3.22
C SER A 9 1.78 8.11 -2.38
N ILE A 10 0.90 7.16 -2.06
CA ILE A 10 -0.28 7.40 -1.21
C ILE A 10 0.13 7.79 0.21
N LEU A 11 1.10 7.08 0.79
CA LEU A 11 1.63 7.39 2.12
C LEU A 11 2.29 8.78 2.15
N GLN A 12 2.98 9.17 1.08
CA GLN A 12 3.57 10.51 0.94
C GLN A 12 2.47 11.59 0.86
N LYS A 13 1.46 11.41 0.01
CA LYS A 13 0.31 12.33 -0.11
C LYS A 13 -0.43 12.50 1.22
N ARG A 14 -0.64 11.41 1.96
CA ARG A 14 -1.27 11.42 3.30
C ARG A 14 -0.45 12.23 4.31
N LYS A 15 0.88 12.11 4.27
CA LYS A 15 1.79 12.91 5.10
C LYS A 15 1.68 14.41 4.77
N GLU A 16 1.61 14.76 3.48
CA GLU A 16 1.43 16.16 3.03
C GLU A 16 0.07 16.75 3.44
N GLN A 17 -0.96 15.91 3.53
CA GLN A 17 -2.30 16.30 4.02
C GLN A 17 -2.41 16.40 5.55
N GLY A 18 -1.31 16.25 6.30
CA GLY A 18 -1.34 16.24 7.76
C GLY A 18 -1.99 15.01 8.38
N LYS A 19 -2.16 13.93 7.60
CA LYS A 19 -2.71 12.64 8.03
C LYS A 19 -1.67 11.51 7.87
N PRO A 20 -0.48 11.62 8.50
CA PRO A 20 0.57 10.62 8.32
C PRO A 20 0.08 9.25 8.80
N ILE A 21 0.37 8.22 8.02
CA ILE A 21 0.09 6.82 8.39
C ILE A 21 1.40 6.18 8.77
N ASP A 22 1.45 5.64 9.99
CA ASP A 22 2.62 4.91 10.45
C ASP A 22 2.76 3.58 9.69
N ARG A 23 3.98 3.32 9.20
CA ARG A 23 4.26 2.13 8.38
C ARG A 23 4.35 0.86 9.20
N TYR A 24 4.77 0.94 10.47
CA TYR A 24 4.77 -0.22 11.35
C TYR A 24 3.35 -0.63 11.70
N TRP A 25 2.51 0.33 12.08
CA TRP A 25 1.08 0.14 12.29
C TRP A 25 0.41 -0.46 11.06
N LEU A 26 0.71 0.05 9.86
CA LEU A 26 0.16 -0.51 8.62
C LEU A 26 0.58 -1.97 8.40
N ALA A 27 1.83 -2.32 8.70
CA ALA A 27 2.31 -3.69 8.60
C ALA A 27 1.61 -4.62 9.61
N GLU A 28 1.41 -4.17 10.85
CA GLU A 28 0.64 -4.89 11.87
C GLU A 28 -0.81 -5.10 11.44
N GLN A 29 -1.49 -4.06 10.97
CA GLN A 29 -2.87 -4.17 10.47
C GLN A 29 -2.98 -5.16 9.31
N LEU A 30 -1.95 -5.27 8.47
CA LEU A 30 -1.91 -6.23 7.37
C LEU A 30 -1.46 -7.63 7.80
N GLY A 31 -1.05 -7.82 9.06
CA GLY A 31 -0.49 -9.08 9.55
C GLY A 31 0.74 -9.50 8.74
N ILE A 32 1.62 -8.54 8.42
CA ILE A 32 2.87 -8.78 7.70
C ILE A 32 4.05 -8.20 8.45
N LYS A 33 5.24 -8.73 8.17
CA LYS A 33 6.49 -8.12 8.64
C LYS A 33 6.69 -6.77 7.95
N TYR A 34 7.25 -5.81 8.68
CA TYR A 34 7.62 -4.49 8.15
C TYR A 34 8.46 -4.56 6.86
N GLN A 35 9.41 -5.51 6.80
CA GLN A 35 10.22 -5.74 5.60
C GLN A 35 9.38 -6.12 4.38
N MET A 36 8.28 -6.88 4.57
CA MET A 36 7.38 -7.26 3.48
C MET A 36 6.59 -6.04 2.99
N LEU A 37 6.11 -5.19 3.91
CA LEU A 37 5.50 -3.91 3.54
C LEU A 37 6.46 -3.06 2.71
N ASN A 38 7.73 -2.98 3.09
CA ASN A 38 8.73 -2.27 2.29
C ASN A 38 8.93 -2.88 0.90
N LYS A 39 8.88 -4.21 0.75
CA LYS A 39 8.92 -4.84 -0.58
C LYS A 39 7.73 -4.43 -1.43
N TYR A 40 6.53 -4.37 -0.85
CA TYR A 40 5.32 -3.90 -1.52
C TYR A 40 5.39 -2.44 -1.95
N ILE A 41 5.85 -1.56 -1.05
CA ILE A 41 6.04 -0.13 -1.34
C ILE A 41 7.02 0.07 -2.50
N ASN A 42 8.08 -0.73 -2.55
CA ASN A 42 9.11 -0.64 -3.58
C ASN A 42 8.81 -1.49 -4.83
N ASN A 43 7.61 -2.05 -4.98
CA ASN A 43 7.25 -2.95 -6.09
C ASN A 43 8.21 -4.14 -6.27
N LYS A 44 8.86 -4.60 -5.18
CA LYS A 44 9.78 -5.76 -5.16
C LYS A 44 9.07 -7.07 -4.84
N ALA A 45 7.78 -7.04 -4.54
CA ALA A 45 6.93 -8.20 -4.31
C ALA A 45 5.48 -7.86 -4.65
N ASP A 46 4.74 -8.83 -5.16
CA ASP A 46 3.31 -8.68 -5.42
C ASP A 46 2.51 -8.74 -4.12
N ILE A 47 1.50 -7.88 -4.02
CA ILE A 47 0.56 -7.88 -2.91
C ILE A 47 -0.58 -8.85 -3.21
N PRO A 48 -0.87 -9.82 -2.32
CA PRO A 48 -2.07 -10.62 -2.43
C PRO A 48 -3.34 -9.76 -2.40
N MET A 49 -4.33 -10.09 -3.24
CA MET A 49 -5.57 -9.30 -3.39
C MET A 49 -6.29 -9.06 -2.04
N SER A 50 -6.29 -10.03 -1.14
CA SER A 50 -6.85 -9.86 0.21
C SER A 50 -6.19 -8.74 1.01
N LYS A 51 -4.86 -8.60 0.91
CA LYS A 51 -4.11 -7.51 1.54
C LYS A 51 -4.28 -6.19 0.79
N ALA A 52 -4.41 -6.22 -0.54
CA ALA A 52 -4.72 -5.06 -1.36
C ALA A 52 -6.07 -4.43 -0.99
N ILE A 53 -7.11 -5.25 -0.82
CA ILE A 53 -8.43 -4.82 -0.36
C ILE A 53 -8.32 -4.21 1.04
N LYS A 54 -7.61 -4.86 1.96
CA LYS A 54 -7.43 -4.33 3.31
C LYS A 54 -6.68 -2.99 3.31
N LEU A 55 -5.65 -2.85 2.47
CA LEU A 55 -4.93 -1.59 2.24
C LEU A 55 -5.87 -0.49 1.73
N SER A 56 -6.76 -0.79 0.78
CA SER A 56 -7.72 0.20 0.26
C SER A 56 -8.62 0.78 1.34
N ILE A 57 -9.05 -0.06 2.29
CA ILE A 57 -9.86 0.35 3.43
C ILE A 57 -9.03 1.18 4.42
N LEU A 58 -7.86 0.69 4.81
CA LEU A 58 -6.98 1.37 5.79
C LEU A 58 -6.46 2.73 5.30
N LEU A 59 -6.23 2.85 3.99
CA LEU A 59 -5.75 4.06 3.35
C LEU A 59 -6.90 4.91 2.80
N GLU A 60 -8.16 4.52 3.03
CA GLU A 60 -9.39 5.10 2.45
C GLU A 60 -9.19 5.53 0.98
N THR A 61 -8.55 4.66 0.21
CA THR A 61 -8.13 4.92 -1.17
C THR A 61 -8.68 3.79 -2.05
N PRO A 62 -9.42 4.09 -3.12
CA PRO A 62 -9.94 3.06 -4.03
C PRO A 62 -8.86 2.11 -4.55
N ILE A 63 -9.19 0.83 -4.71
CA ILE A 63 -8.21 -0.19 -5.09
C ILE A 63 -7.59 0.05 -6.48
N ASN A 64 -8.35 0.67 -7.39
CA ASN A 64 -7.90 1.10 -8.72
C ASN A 64 -6.95 2.31 -8.68
N GLU A 65 -6.96 3.10 -7.61
CA GLU A 65 -5.96 4.15 -7.38
C GLU A 65 -4.69 3.59 -6.71
N LEU A 66 -4.84 2.52 -5.92
CA LEU A 66 -3.72 1.79 -5.31
C LEU A 66 -2.91 0.99 -6.31
N PHE A 67 -3.57 0.40 -7.31
CA PHE A 67 -2.95 -0.47 -8.30
C PHE A 67 -3.32 -0.04 -9.72
N THR A 68 -2.33 0.35 -10.52
CA THR A 68 -2.53 0.63 -11.94
C THR A 68 -2.01 -0.53 -12.79
N PRO A 69 -2.64 -0.86 -13.93
CA PRO A 69 -2.07 -1.82 -14.87
C PRO A 69 -0.65 -1.38 -15.29
N LYS A 70 0.30 -2.31 -15.28
CA LYS A 70 1.60 -2.10 -15.92
C LYS A 70 1.37 -2.25 -17.42
N GLY A 71 1.48 -1.13 -18.15
CA GLY A 71 1.42 -1.08 -19.61
C GLY A 71 2.55 -1.88 -20.27
#